data_AF-A0A2W2DDR6-F1
#
_entry.id   AF-A0A2W2DDR6-F1
#
_cell.length_a   1.000
_cell.length_b   1.000
_cell.length_c   1.000
_cell.angle_alpha   90.00
_cell.angle_beta   90.00
_cell.angle_gamma   90.00
#
_symmetry.space_group_name_H-M   'P 1'
#
loop_
_entity.id
_entity.type
_entity.pdbx_description
1 polymer ?
#
loop_
_entity_poly.entity_id
_entity_poly.type
_entity_poly.pdbx_seq_one_letter_code
_entity_poly.pdbx_strand_id
1 'polypeptide(L)'
;MGVAVWALIAYIAIIVIWNGVLKRNIGEAMLIGFAGVCLFGGTGLFDLAWAGIADALAEEVAFAALAFVFLALGVVVVLVQAAGLVAGSPALVSGAVSALGMAMTVAAGLTGLLGFAMSYLFRWKAGED
;
A
#
# COMPACT_ATOMS: atom_id res chain seq x y z
N MET A 1 -13.10 -18.08 -23.60
CA MET A 1 -12.67 -17.02 -22.67
C MET A 1 -11.23 -17.31 -22.27
N GLY A 2 -10.33 -16.32 -22.33
CA GLY A 2 -8.90 -16.52 -22.04
C GLY A 2 -8.63 -16.90 -20.58
N VAL A 3 -7.53 -17.62 -20.33
CA VAL A 3 -7.08 -18.03 -18.98
C VAL A 3 -7.00 -16.84 -18.01
N ALA A 4 -6.60 -15.66 -18.51
CA ALA A 4 -6.56 -14.43 -17.72
C ALA A 4 -7.92 -14.01 -17.15
N VAL A 5 -9.02 -14.20 -17.91
CA VAL A 5 -10.37 -13.86 -17.44
C VAL A 5 -10.79 -14.79 -16.30
N TRP A 6 -10.45 -16.08 -16.41
CA TRP A 6 -10.70 -17.04 -15.33
C TRP A 6 -9.86 -16.78 -14.09
N ALA A 7 -8.60 -16.35 -14.26
CA ALA A 7 -7.75 -15.95 -13.15
C ALA A 7 -8.31 -14.73 -12.40
N LEU A 8 -8.82 -13.72 -13.14
CA LEU A 8 -9.47 -12.56 -12.54
C LEU A 8 -10.75 -12.93 -11.77
N ILE A 9 -11.60 -13.78 -12.36
CA ILE A 9 -12.82 -14.26 -11.70
C ILE A 9 -12.45 -15.02 -10.41
N ALA A 10 -11.43 -15.90 -10.48
CA ALA A 10 -10.95 -16.64 -9.33
C ALA A 10 -10.40 -15.71 -8.23
N TYR A 11 -9.62 -14.68 -8.61
CA TYR A 11 -9.10 -13.67 -7.68
C TYR A 11 -10.22 -12.98 -6.90
N ILE A 12 -11.23 -12.47 -7.63
CA ILE A 12 -12.39 -11.80 -7.02
C ILE A 12 -13.16 -12.77 -6.13
N ALA A 13 -13.43 -13.99 -6.59
CA ALA A 13 -14.17 -14.98 -5.83
C ALA A 13 -13.44 -15.34 -4.52
N ILE A 14 -12.12 -15.53 -4.56
CA ILE A 14 -11.30 -15.79 -3.36
C ILE A 14 -11.42 -14.63 -2.38
N ILE A 15 -11.30 -13.38 -2.84
CA ILE A 15 -11.39 -12.21 -1.95
C ILE A 15 -12.77 -12.14 -1.29
N VAL A 16 -13.84 -12.29 -2.07
CA VAL A 16 -15.22 -12.21 -1.57
C VAL A 16 -15.50 -13.33 -0.56
N ILE A 17 -15.05 -14.55 -0.83
CA ILE A 17 -15.25 -15.68 0.08
C ILE A 17 -14.42 -15.49 1.36
N TRP A 18 -13.14 -15.15 1.23
CA TRP A 18 -12.23 -15.04 2.38
C TRP A 18 -12.57 -13.86 3.29
N ASN A 19 -12.78 -12.67 2.71
CA ASN A 19 -13.11 -11.49 3.48
C ASN A 19 -14.60 -11.42 3.82
N GLY A 20 -15.49 -11.64 2.85
CA GLY A 20 -16.93 -11.46 3.03
C GLY A 20 -17.61 -12.59 3.79
N VAL A 21 -17.27 -13.85 3.47
CA VAL A 21 -17.92 -15.03 4.07
C VAL A 21 -17.19 -15.48 5.33
N LEU A 22 -15.87 -15.66 5.26
CA LEU A 22 -15.06 -16.11 6.40
C LEU A 22 -14.73 -14.97 7.38
N LYS A 23 -15.07 -13.72 7.04
CA LYS A 23 -14.84 -12.52 7.86
C LYS A 23 -13.38 -12.36 8.28
N ARG A 24 -12.44 -12.79 7.42
CA ARG A 24 -10.99 -12.68 7.63
C ARG A 24 -10.47 -11.35 7.11
N ASN A 25 -9.23 -11.00 7.46
CA ASN A 25 -8.61 -9.74 7.07
C ASN A 25 -8.53 -9.57 5.55
N ILE A 26 -8.77 -8.35 5.06
CA ILE A 26 -8.73 -8.07 3.63
C ILE A 26 -7.32 -8.25 3.04
N GLY A 27 -6.28 -7.94 3.82
CA GLY A 27 -4.89 -8.18 3.40
C GLY A 27 -4.58 -9.67 3.19
N GLU A 28 -5.09 -10.54 4.08
CA GLU A 28 -4.94 -11.99 3.93
C GLU A 28 -5.69 -12.49 2.68
N ALA A 29 -6.88 -11.94 2.42
CA ALA A 29 -7.67 -12.26 1.24
C ALA A 29 -6.95 -11.88 -0.06
N MET A 30 -6.27 -10.72 -0.11
CA MET A 30 -5.49 -10.29 -1.27
C MET A 30 -4.28 -11.20 -1.51
N LEU A 31 -3.57 -11.63 -0.44
CA LEU A 31 -2.43 -12.54 -0.55
C LEU A 31 -2.85 -13.93 -1.04
N ILE A 32 -3.94 -14.47 -0.51
CA ILE A 32 -4.46 -15.77 -0.94
C ILE A 32 -5.02 -15.68 -2.36
N GLY A 33 -5.69 -14.57 -2.70
CA GLY A 33 -6.11 -14.28 -4.06
C GLY A 33 -4.92 -14.28 -5.01
N PHE A 34 -3.84 -13.57 -4.67
CA PHE A 34 -2.62 -13.51 -5.46
C PHE A 34 -1.99 -14.90 -5.64
N ALA A 35 -1.88 -15.69 -4.57
CA ALA A 35 -1.43 -17.08 -4.65
C ALA A 35 -2.34 -17.91 -5.58
N GLY A 36 -3.65 -17.72 -5.49
CA GLY A 36 -4.64 -18.33 -6.37
C GLY A 36 -4.43 -17.98 -7.84
N VAL A 37 -4.13 -16.72 -8.16
CA VAL A 37 -3.79 -16.28 -9.53
C VAL A 37 -2.50 -16.92 -10.02
N CYS A 38 -1.48 -17.00 -9.17
CA CYS A 38 -0.18 -17.60 -9.54
C CYS A 38 -0.32 -19.08 -9.93
N LEU A 39 -1.28 -19.82 -9.36
CA LEU A 39 -1.57 -21.21 -9.75
C LEU A 39 -2.03 -21.35 -11.20
N PHE A 40 -2.68 -20.33 -11.78
CA PHE A 40 -3.03 -20.33 -13.21
C PHE A 40 -1.80 -20.23 -14.13
N GLY A 41 -0.63 -19.83 -13.60
CA GLY A 41 0.65 -19.81 -14.32
C GLY A 41 1.29 -21.19 -14.51
N GLY A 42 0.76 -22.24 -13.88
CA GLY A 42 1.24 -23.61 -14.05
C GLY A 42 2.71 -23.77 -13.64
N THR A 43 3.57 -24.21 -14.57
CA THR A 43 5.00 -24.43 -14.32
C THR A 43 5.80 -23.15 -14.10
N GLY A 44 5.27 -22.00 -14.56
CA GLY A 44 5.86 -20.67 -14.38
C GLY A 44 5.32 -19.94 -13.16
N LEU A 45 4.77 -20.64 -12.16
CA LEU A 45 4.14 -20.02 -10.99
C LEU A 45 5.07 -19.03 -10.29
N PHE A 46 6.32 -19.43 -10.04
CA PHE A 46 7.27 -18.57 -9.34
C PHE A 46 7.69 -17.37 -10.19
N ASP A 47 7.86 -17.56 -11.50
CA ASP A 47 8.19 -16.47 -12.42
C ASP A 47 7.04 -15.47 -12.51
N LEU A 48 5.80 -15.95 -12.55
CA LEU A 48 4.60 -15.11 -12.56
C LEU A 48 4.42 -14.35 -11.24
N ALA A 49 4.66 -15.03 -10.11
CA ALA A 49 4.59 -14.42 -8.79
C ALA A 49 5.66 -13.33 -8.64
N TRP A 50 6.90 -13.63 -9.04
CA TRP A 50 7.99 -12.67 -8.97
C TRP A 50 7.78 -11.49 -9.93
N ALA A 51 7.33 -11.75 -11.16
CA ALA A 51 7.01 -10.71 -12.13
C ALA A 51 5.92 -9.77 -11.58
N GLY A 52 4.84 -10.30 -11.02
CA GLY A 52 3.77 -9.47 -10.46
C GLY A 52 4.22 -8.62 -9.26
N ILE A 53 5.06 -9.17 -8.38
CA ILE A 53 5.64 -8.41 -7.26
C ILE A 53 6.60 -7.33 -7.77
N ALA A 54 7.47 -7.69 -8.71
CA ALA A 54 8.46 -6.76 -9.25
C ALA A 54 7.79 -5.58 -9.96
N ASP A 55 6.77 -5.87 -10.77
CA ASP A 55 5.99 -4.86 -11.50
C ASP A 55 5.24 -3.93 -10.52
N ALA A 56 4.59 -4.50 -9.50
CA ALA A 56 3.90 -3.71 -8.47
C ALA A 56 4.85 -2.85 -7.64
N LEU A 57 6.09 -3.30 -7.39
CA LEU A 57 7.09 -2.52 -6.67
C LEU A 57 7.70 -1.41 -7.53
N ALA A 58 7.72 -1.57 -8.85
CA ALA A 58 8.21 -0.57 -9.79
C ALA A 58 7.17 0.50 -10.15
N GLU A 59 5.92 0.35 -9.67
CA GLU A 59 4.83 1.26 -9.97
C GLU A 59 5.02 2.64 -9.31
N GLU A 60 5.43 3.63 -10.10
CA GLU A 60 5.69 4.99 -9.63
C GLU A 60 4.45 5.66 -9.03
N VAL A 61 3.27 5.36 -9.58
CA VAL A 61 1.99 5.90 -9.08
C VAL A 61 1.73 5.42 -7.65
N ALA A 62 2.10 4.18 -7.32
CA ALA A 62 1.94 3.63 -5.97
C ALA A 62 2.87 4.35 -4.97
N PHE A 63 4.12 4.61 -5.37
CA PHE A 63 5.05 5.40 -4.57
C PHE A 63 4.54 6.83 -4.35
N ALA A 64 4.12 7.52 -5.43
CA ALA A 64 3.60 8.87 -5.35
C ALA A 64 2.36 8.96 -4.45
N ALA A 65 1.45 7.99 -4.52
CA ALA A 65 0.28 7.94 -3.67
C ALA A 65 0.64 7.79 -2.18
N LEU A 66 1.59 6.90 -1.85
CA LEU A 66 2.02 6.71 -0.45
C LEU A 66 2.79 7.91 0.09
N ALA A 67 3.66 8.51 -0.73
CA ALA A 67 4.35 9.75 -0.40
C ALA A 67 3.34 10.89 -0.16
N PHE A 68 2.31 10.99 -1.01
CA PHE A 68 1.24 11.96 -0.86
C PHE A 68 0.48 11.75 0.45
N VAL A 69 0.09 10.52 0.78
CA VAL A 69 -0.61 10.22 2.05
C VAL A 69 0.26 10.60 3.25
N PHE A 70 1.54 10.25 3.23
CA PHE A 70 2.48 10.64 4.29
C PHE A 70 2.56 12.16 4.47
N LEU A 71 2.76 12.90 3.37
CA LEU A 71 2.86 14.36 3.39
C LEU A 71 1.55 15.02 3.81
N ALA A 72 0.41 14.55 3.30
CA ALA A 72 -0.90 15.08 3.63
C ALA A 72 -1.22 14.91 5.12
N LEU A 73 -0.95 13.72 5.68
CA LEU A 73 -1.09 13.49 7.12
C LEU A 73 -0.16 14.39 7.93
N GLY A 74 1.08 14.58 7.48
CA GLY A 74 2.05 15.51 8.07
C GLY A 74 1.54 16.94 8.13
N VAL A 75 1.02 17.44 7.00
CA VAL A 75 0.45 18.79 6.91
C VAL A 75 -0.72 18.95 7.88
N VAL A 76 -1.65 18.00 7.93
CA VAL A 76 -2.79 18.05 8.86
C VAL A 76 -2.29 18.13 10.30
N VAL A 77 -1.33 17.29 10.68
CA VAL A 77 -0.77 17.30 12.04
C VAL A 77 -0.10 18.63 12.38
N VAL A 78 0.69 19.20 11.47
CA VAL A 78 1.36 20.49 11.69
C VAL A 78 0.35 21.62 11.81
N LEU A 79 -0.66 21.67 10.94
CA LEU A 79 -1.69 22.73 10.97
C LEU A 79 -2.54 22.68 12.25
N VAL A 80 -2.94 21.48 12.69
CA VAL A 80 -3.71 21.32 13.93
C VAL A 80 -2.86 21.70 15.14
N GLN A 81 -1.58 21.32 15.17
CA GLN A 81 -0.67 21.74 16.24
C GLN A 81 -0.45 23.26 16.25
N ALA A 82 -0.27 23.88 15.09
CA ALA A 82 -0.15 25.34 14.97
C ALA A 82 -1.41 26.05 15.48
N ALA A 83 -2.60 25.58 15.10
CA ALA A 83 -3.87 26.09 15.60
C ALA A 83 -4.00 25.90 17.11
N GLY A 84 -3.59 24.75 17.64
CA GLY A 84 -3.55 24.47 19.07
C GLY A 84 -2.63 25.42 19.84
N LEU A 85 -1.46 25.75 19.28
CA LEU A 85 -0.52 26.70 19.86
C LEU A 85 -1.10 28.12 19.91
N VAL A 86 -1.72 28.58 18.81
CA VAL A 86 -2.38 29.90 18.74
C VAL A 86 -3.57 30.00 19.70
N ALA A 87 -4.34 28.91 19.83
CA ALA A 87 -5.48 28.84 20.75
C ALA A 87 -5.07 28.58 22.22
N GLY A 88 -3.78 28.33 22.52
CA GLY A 88 -3.32 27.96 23.85
C GLY A 88 -3.84 26.61 24.36
N SER A 89 -4.25 25.70 23.47
CA SER A 89 -4.85 24.41 23.81
C SER A 89 -3.86 23.26 23.64
N PRO A 90 -3.24 22.76 24.73
CA PRO A 90 -2.30 21.62 24.66
C PRO A 90 -2.98 20.31 24.24
N ALA A 91 -4.30 20.21 24.41
CA ALA A 91 -5.08 19.05 23.99
C ALA A 91 -5.12 18.90 22.45
N LEU A 92 -5.18 20.01 21.70
CA LEU A 92 -5.14 19.96 20.23
C LEU A 92 -3.77 19.55 19.71
N VAL A 93 -2.70 20.04 20.35
CA VAL A 93 -1.33 19.72 19.96
C VAL A 93 -1.03 18.23 20.17
N SER A 94 -1.29 17.72 21.37
CA SER A 94 -1.07 16.31 21.71
C SER A 94 -2.05 15.36 21.01
N GLY A 95 -3.30 15.80 20.83
CA GLY A 95 -4.34 15.03 20.13
C GLY A 95 -4.06 14.80 18.65
N ALA A 96 -3.45 15.79 17.97
CA ALA A 96 -3.07 15.63 16.56
C ALA A 96 -2.07 14.48 16.36
N VAL A 97 -1.05 14.42 17.21
CA VAL A 97 -0.01 13.37 17.16
C VAL A 97 -0.58 12.03 17.62
N SER A 98 -1.40 12.00 18.67
CA SER A 98 -1.97 10.73 19.15
C SER A 98 -2.94 10.10 18.15
N ALA A 99 -3.71 10.91 17.42
CA ALA A 99 -4.68 10.42 16.45
C ALA A 99 -4.03 9.96 15.14
N LEU A 100 -3.04 10.71 14.64
CA LEU A 100 -2.50 10.50 13.29
C LEU A 100 -1.07 9.94 13.27
N GLY A 101 -0.38 9.93 14.41
CA GLY A 101 1.03 9.55 14.49
C GLY A 101 1.31 8.15 13.95
N MET A 102 0.51 7.15 14.36
CA MET A 102 0.68 5.77 13.87
C MET A 102 0.47 5.67 12.36
N ALA A 103 -0.59 6.28 11.83
CA ALA A 103 -0.87 6.28 10.40
C ALA A 103 0.26 6.94 9.60
N MET A 104 0.79 8.06 10.10
CA MET A 104 1.91 8.76 9.50
C MET A 104 3.19 7.92 9.53
N THR A 105 3.52 7.26 10.65
CA THR A 105 4.70 6.39 10.76
C THR A 105 4.60 5.20 9.80
N VAL A 106 3.42 4.58 9.70
CA VAL A 106 3.19 3.48 8.74
C VAL A 106 3.33 3.98 7.30
N ALA A 107 2.70 5.10 6.95
CA ALA A 107 2.82 5.68 5.61
C ALA A 107 4.27 6.05 5.27
N ALA A 108 5.01 6.66 6.19
CA ALA A 108 6.42 6.99 6.02
C ALA A 108 7.29 5.73 5.83
N GLY A 109 7.06 4.70 6.65
CA GLY A 109 7.80 3.44 6.57
C GLY A 109 7.55 2.71 5.25
N LEU A 110 6.29 2.62 4.81
CA LEU A 110 5.93 2.00 3.54
C LEU A 110 6.47 2.78 2.34
N THR A 111 6.34 4.11 2.36
CA THR A 111 6.90 4.98 1.31
C THR A 111 8.42 4.83 1.22
N GLY A 112 9.12 4.82 2.37
CA GLY A 112 10.57 4.65 2.41
C GLY A 112 11.02 3.28 1.92
N LEU A 113 10.31 2.21 2.30
CA LEU A 113 10.60 0.84 1.84
C LEU A 113 10.39 0.70 0.33
N LEU A 114 9.31 1.25 -0.20
CA LEU A 114 9.07 1.26 -1.65
C LEU A 114 10.09 2.09 -2.39
N GLY A 115 10.42 3.30 -1.91
CA GLY A 115 11.46 4.12 -2.50
C GLY A 115 12.82 3.42 -2.51
N PHE A 116 13.16 2.70 -1.43
CA PHE A 116 14.35 1.86 -1.38
C PHE A 116 14.28 0.74 -2.43
N ALA A 117 13.17 0.01 -2.52
CA ALA A 117 13.00 -1.05 -3.51
C ALA A 117 13.14 -0.52 -4.94
N MET A 118 12.47 0.58 -5.28
CA MET A 118 12.58 1.24 -6.58
C MET A 118 14.01 1.67 -6.89
N SER A 119 14.70 2.32 -5.95
CA SER A 119 16.05 2.82 -6.19
C SER A 119 17.10 1.69 -6.27
N TYR A 120 17.07 0.73 -5.35
CA TYR A 120 18.10 -0.33 -5.28
C TYR A 120 17.86 -1.48 -6.25
N LEU A 121 16.61 -1.95 -6.38
CA LEU A 121 16.29 -3.09 -7.23
C LEU A 121 16.07 -2.66 -8.67
N PHE A 122 15.33 -1.57 -8.88
CA PHE A 122 14.93 -1.13 -10.22
C PHE A 122 15.76 0.02 -10.79
N ARG A 123 16.78 0.48 -10.04
CA ARG A 123 17.67 1.59 -10.45
C ARG A 123 16.91 2.86 -10.84
N TRP A 124 15.73 3.03 -10.26
CA TRP A 124 14.90 4.20 -10.48
C TRP A 124 15.63 5.47 -10.04
N LYS A 125 15.57 6.50 -10.89
CA LYS A 125 16.10 7.84 -10.64
C LYS A 125 14.92 8.79 -10.55
N ALA A 126 14.75 9.40 -9.38
CA ALA A 126 13.67 10.35 -9.16
C ALA A 126 13.84 11.58 -10.08
N GLY A 127 12.82 11.86 -10.91
CA GLY A 127 12.75 13.06 -11.75
C GLY A 127 13.14 12.88 -13.22
N GLU A 128 13.19 11.65 -13.76
CA GLU A 128 13.27 11.40 -15.21
C GLU A 128 11.88 11.07 -15.76
N ASP A 129 11.04 12.11 -15.94
CA ASP A 129 9.92 12.13 -16.89
C ASP A 129 10.18 13.25 -17.92
#